data_AF-A0A1F1SD55-F1
#
_entry.id   AF-A0A1F1SD55-F1
#
_cell.length_a   1.000
_cell.length_b   1.000
_cell.length_c   1.000
_cell.angle_alpha   90.00
_cell.angle_beta   90.00
_cell.angle_gamma   90.00
#
_symmetry.space_group_name_H-M   'P 1'
#
loop_
_entity.id
_entity.type
_entity.pdbx_description
1 polymer ?
#
loop_
_entity_poly.entity_id
_entity_poly.type
_entity_poly.pdbx_seq_one_letter_code
_entity_poly.pdbx_strand_id
1 'polypeptide(L)' 'MGKPHSARLAITKPTLGQLRKSLDKDFEAWWQEQFGYDFSELTESEARYINKQITRSGVDTVRDTIIARRLETVGHSSP' A
#
# COMPACT_ATOMS: atom_id res chain seq x y z
N MET A 1 12.59 -10.08 18.71
CA MET A 1 11.46 -9.44 19.42
C MET A 1 10.38 -9.06 18.39
N GLY A 2 9.63 -10.05 17.88
CA GLY A 2 8.55 -9.81 16.92
C GLY A 2 7.26 -9.50 17.68
N LYS A 3 6.73 -8.27 17.56
CA LYS A 3 5.40 -7.95 18.09
C LYS A 3 4.34 -8.52 17.13
N PRO A 4 3.47 -9.45 17.56
CA PRO A 4 2.44 -10.05 16.69
C PRO A 4 1.21 -9.14 16.44
N HIS A 5 1.17 -7.93 17.01
CA HIS A 5 -0.04 -7.10 17.03
C HIS A 5 -0.23 -6.18 15.83
N SER A 6 0.76 -6.06 14.95
CA SER A 6 0.75 -5.06 13.87
C SER A 6 -0.18 -5.41 12.69
N ALA A 7 -0.58 -6.68 12.53
CA ALA A 7 -1.25 -7.17 11.33
C ALA A 7 -2.80 -7.17 11.35
N ARG A 8 -3.46 -6.69 12.42
CA ARG A 8 -4.94 -6.76 12.53
C ARG A 8 -5.64 -5.45 12.86
N LEU A 9 -4.91 -4.35 12.97
CA LEU A 9 -5.54 -3.05 13.18
C LEU A 9 -5.97 -2.52 11.83
N ALA A 10 -7.28 -2.39 11.63
CA ALA A 10 -7.83 -1.61 10.52
C ALA A 10 -7.19 -0.22 10.52
N ILE A 11 -6.93 0.32 9.33
CA ILE A 11 -6.36 1.65 9.20
C ILE A 11 -7.20 2.69 9.97
N THR A 12 -6.51 3.53 10.73
CA THR A 12 -7.18 4.62 11.43
C THR A 12 -7.50 5.77 10.47
N LYS A 13 -8.60 6.49 10.72
CA LYS A 13 -8.96 7.71 9.96
C LYS A 13 -7.80 8.70 9.74
N PRO A 14 -6.98 9.04 10.76
CA PRO A 14 -5.84 9.94 10.56
C PRO A 14 -4.77 9.35 9.62
N THR A 15 -4.44 8.06 9.75
CA THR A 15 -3.45 7.41 8.86
C THR A 15 -3.96 7.31 7.43
N LEU A 16 -5.25 6.99 7.25
CA LEU A 16 -5.91 7.00 5.94
C LEU A 16 -5.88 8.40 5.31
N GLY A 17 -6.22 9.43 6.09
CA GLY A 17 -6.16 10.82 5.63
C GLY A 17 -4.75 11.26 5.26
N GLN A 18 -3.74 10.82 5.99
CA GLN A 18 -2.34 11.09 5.66
C GLN A 18 -1.92 10.38 4.38
N LEU A 19 -2.29 9.11 4.21
CA LEU A 19 -2.02 8.33 3.00
C LEU A 19 -2.66 8.98 1.76
N ARG A 20 -3.94 9.37 1.85
CA ARG A 20 -4.68 10.09 0.80
C ARG A 20 -4.17 11.51 0.53
N LYS A 21 -3.43 12.11 1.47
CA LYS A 21 -2.80 13.41 1.28
C LYS A 21 -1.43 13.28 0.62
N SER A 22 -0.72 12.20 0.93
CA SER A 22 0.58 11.86 0.33
C SER A 22 0.46 11.28 -1.06
N LEU A 23 -0.73 10.79 -1.42
CA LEU A 23 -1.04 10.18 -2.71
C LEU A 23 -2.07 11.04 -3.44
N ASP A 24 -1.85 11.28 -4.73
CA ASP A 24 -2.84 11.94 -5.57
C ASP A 24 -4.07 11.06 -5.80
N LYS A 25 -5.19 11.68 -6.18
CA LYS A 25 -6.45 10.97 -6.50
C LYS A 25 -6.28 9.91 -7.58
N ASP A 26 -5.37 10.14 -8.51
CA ASP A 26 -5.05 9.20 -9.60
C ASP A 26 -4.44 7.90 -9.05
N PHE A 27 -3.69 7.96 -7.96
CA PHE A 27 -3.13 6.78 -7.33
C PHE A 27 -4.21 5.98 -6.62
N GLU A 28 -5.16 6.61 -5.93
CA GLU A 28 -6.26 5.88 -5.27
C GLU A 28 -7.17 5.18 -6.30
N ALA A 29 -7.43 5.83 -7.44
CA ALA A 29 -8.14 5.21 -8.56
C ALA A 29 -7.37 4.00 -9.12
N TRP A 30 -6.08 4.18 -9.41
CA TRP A 30 -5.22 3.07 -9.86
C TRP A 30 -5.17 1.93 -8.83
N TRP A 31 -5.10 2.25 -7.53
CA TRP A 31 -5.09 1.26 -6.47
C TRP A 31 -6.37 0.42 -6.47
N GLN A 32 -7.54 1.07 -6.57
CA GLN A 32 -8.81 0.36 -6.71
C GLN A 32 -8.85 -0.52 -7.97
N GLU A 33 -8.31 -0.05 -9.10
CA GLU A 33 -8.22 -0.87 -10.31
C GLU A 33 -7.32 -2.09 -10.14
N GLN A 34 -6.22 -1.98 -9.37
CA GLN A 34 -5.28 -3.10 -9.17
C GLN A 34 -5.72 -4.09 -8.09
N PHE A 35 -6.35 -3.62 -7.02
CA PHE A 35 -6.68 -4.42 -5.84
C PHE A 35 -8.17 -4.69 -5.66
N GLY A 36 -9.04 -3.91 -6.31
CA GLY A 36 -10.51 -4.01 -6.18
C GLY A 36 -11.07 -3.37 -4.90
N TYR A 37 -10.23 -2.71 -4.11
CA TYR A 37 -10.60 -2.02 -2.88
C TYR A 37 -9.77 -0.75 -2.69
N ASP A 38 -10.24 0.17 -1.84
CA ASP A 38 -9.56 1.43 -1.55
C ASP A 38 -8.60 1.31 -0.35
N PHE A 39 -7.93 2.41 0.01
CA PHE A 39 -7.03 2.39 1.16
C PHE A 39 -7.69 2.11 2.51
N SER A 40 -9.01 2.12 2.62
CA SER A 40 -9.71 1.85 3.87
C SER A 40 -9.65 0.36 4.27
N GLU A 41 -9.43 -0.53 3.31
CA GLU A 41 -9.21 -1.96 3.54
C GLU A 41 -7.77 -2.29 3.96
N LEU A 42 -6.86 -1.31 3.94
CA LEU A 42 -5.51 -1.51 4.45
C LEU A 42 -5.49 -1.67 5.97
N THR A 43 -4.51 -2.41 6.46
CA THR A 43 -4.14 -2.36 7.87
C THR A 43 -3.29 -1.14 8.17
N GLU A 44 -3.32 -0.70 9.43
CA GLU A 44 -2.51 0.44 9.91
C GLU A 44 -1.02 0.25 9.61
N SER A 45 -0.51 -0.98 9.68
CA SER A 45 0.90 -1.26 9.40
C SER A 45 1.24 -1.15 7.92
N GLU A 46 0.36 -1.61 7.04
CA GLU A 46 0.53 -1.47 5.59
C GLU A 46 0.50 0.00 5.18
N ALA A 47 -0.48 0.76 5.68
CA ALA A 47 -0.58 2.18 5.41
C ALA A 47 0.65 2.95 5.89
N ARG A 48 1.14 2.66 7.11
CA ARG A 48 2.39 3.27 7.62
C ARG A 48 3.61 2.86 6.81
N TYR A 49 3.67 1.63 6.33
CA TYR A 49 4.75 1.16 5.47
C TYR A 49 4.74 1.91 4.13
N ILE A 50 3.58 2.02 3.48
CA ILE A 50 3.41 2.74 2.20
C ILE A 50 3.77 4.21 2.38
N ASN A 51 3.24 4.90 3.40
CA ASN A 51 3.59 6.30 3.71
C ASN A 51 5.10 6.50 3.91
N LYS A 52 5.75 5.56 4.62
CA LYS A 52 7.20 5.60 4.82
C LYS A 52 7.96 5.45 3.51
N GLN A 53 7.51 4.59 2.61
CA GLN A 53 8.15 4.39 1.31
C GLN A 53 7.93 5.59 0.39
N ILE A 54 6.73 6.20 0.39
CA ILE A 54 6.44 7.43 -0.38
C ILE A 54 7.37 8.55 0.07
N THR A 55 7.52 8.72 1.38
CA THR A 55 8.41 9.75 1.95
C THR A 55 9.89 9.50 1.59
N ARG A 56 10.30 8.23 1.46
CA ARG A 56 11.69 7.85 1.21
C ARG A 56 12.08 7.89 -0.27
N SER A 57 11.19 7.44 -1.14
CA SER A 57 11.50 7.14 -2.54
C SER A 57 10.55 7.81 -3.55
N GLY A 58 9.52 8.51 -3.08
CA GLY A 58 8.47 9.09 -3.93
C GLY A 58 7.35 8.12 -4.25
N VAL A 59 6.22 8.67 -4.70
CA VAL A 59 5.00 7.93 -5.04
C VAL A 59 5.21 6.99 -6.22
N ASP A 60 5.92 7.45 -7.26
CA ASP A 60 6.18 6.67 -8.48
C ASP A 60 6.98 5.39 -8.17
N THR A 61 8.06 5.51 -7.39
CA THR A 61 8.87 4.35 -6.99
C THR A 61 8.06 3.33 -6.19
N VAL A 62 7.13 3.79 -5.34
CA VAL A 62 6.25 2.90 -4.57
C VAL A 62 5.31 2.16 -5.50
N ARG A 63 4.73 2.84 -6.49
CA ARG A 63 3.88 2.23 -7.52
C ARG A 63 4.64 1.15 -8.26
N ASP A 64 5.82 1.46 -8.76
CA ASP A 64 6.67 0.54 -9.50
C ASP A 64 7.07 -0.66 -8.65
N THR A 65 7.39 -0.45 -7.37
CA THR A 65 7.74 -1.53 -6.44
C THR A 65 6.54 -2.45 -6.19
N ILE A 66 5.34 -1.90 -6.03
CA ILE A 66 4.12 -2.69 -5.82
C ILE A 66 3.80 -3.51 -7.07
N ILE A 67 3.89 -2.90 -8.26
CA ILE A 67 3.69 -3.57 -9.55
C ILE A 67 4.74 -4.67 -9.74
N ALA A 68 6.02 -4.36 -9.56
CA ALA A 68 7.11 -5.32 -9.71
C ALA A 68 6.91 -6.53 -8.79
N ARG A 69 6.60 -6.28 -7.52
CA ARG A 69 6.37 -7.35 -6.54
C ARG A 69 5.13 -8.19 -6.85
N ARG A 70 4.09 -7.61 -7.45
CA ARG A 70 2.89 -8.31 -7.94
C ARG A 70 3.21 -9.14 -9.20
N LEU A 71 4.01 -8.61 -10.12
CA LEU A 71 4.42 -9.32 -11.32
C LEU A 71 5.33 -10.51 -10.98
N GLU A 72 6.15 -10.40 -9.93
CA GLU A 72 6.94 -11.51 -9.40
C GLU A 72 6.07 -12.64 -8.81
N THR A 73 4.96 -12.31 -8.13
CA THR A 73 4.05 -13.33 -7.58
C THR A 73 3.16 -13.98 -8.64
N VAL A 74 2.80 -13.26 -9.71
CA VAL A 74 2.08 -13.81 -10.86
C VAL A 74 3.02 -14.60 -11.78
N GLY A 75 4.29 -14.18 -11.89
CA GLY A 75 5.33 -14.83 -12.68
C GLY A 75 5.94 -16.08 -12.03
N HIS A 76 5.69 -16.33 -10.73
CA HIS A 76 6.10 -17.58 -10.07
C HIS A 76 5.05 -18.70 -10.13
N SER A 77 4.01 -18.54 -10.95
CA SER A 77 3.07 -19.62 -11.26
C SER A 77 3.17 -20.02 -12.74
N SER A 78 4.07 -20.97 -12.98
CA SER A 78 4.05 -22.07 -13.98
C SER A 78 5.14 -22.03 -15.06
N PRO A 79 5.61 -23.19 -15.58
CA PRO A 79 5.45 -24.58 -15.12
C PRO A 79 6.72 -25.19 -14.46
#